data_AF-A0A9D0Z840-F1
#
_entry.id   AF-A0A9D0Z840-F1
#
_cell.length_a   1.000
_cell.length_b   1.000
_cell.length_c   1.000
_cell.angle_alpha   90.00
_cell.angle_beta   90.00
_cell.angle_gamma   90.00
#
_symmetry.space_group_name_H-M   'P 1'
#
loop_
_entity.id
_entity.type
_entity.pdbx_description
1 polymer ?
#
loop_
_entity_poly.entity_id
_entity_poly.type
_entity_poly.pdbx_seq_one_letter_code
_entity_poly.pdbx_strand_id
1 'polypeptide(L)' 'MKVAYQPGLEAMARSLSGMGFDMLAPGSAQEADAAIFAGDAVEWRVRPGERGALLLNVRGMSAVQAAAALRRRSQSQLF' A
#
# COMPACT_ATOMS: atom_id res chain seq x y z
N MET A 1 5.70 -7.20 -4.38
CA MET A 1 5.87 -5.92 -3.65
C MET A 1 4.84 -5.92 -2.55
N LYS A 2 5.27 -5.77 -1.30
CA LYS A 2 4.41 -5.85 -0.12
C LYS A 2 3.72 -4.52 0.14
N VAL A 3 2.39 -4.52 0.10
CA VAL A 3 1.59 -3.31 0.23
C VAL A 3 0.63 -3.47 1.40
N ALA A 4 0.85 -2.71 2.47
CA ALA A 4 -0.10 -2.63 3.56
C ALA A 4 -1.29 -1.74 3.16
N TYR A 5 -2.48 -2.03 3.66
CA TYR A 5 -3.66 -1.18 3.43
C TYR A 5 -4.33 -0.79 4.75
N GLN A 6 -4.86 0.43 4.80
CA GLN A 6 -5.68 0.92 5.90
C GLN A 6 -6.97 0.09 6.00
N PRO A 7 -7.48 -0.23 7.21
CA PRO A 7 -8.80 -0.84 7.37
C PRO A 7 -9.88 -0.09 6.58
N GLY A 8 -10.80 -0.82 5.96
CA GLY A 8 -11.83 -0.25 5.07
C GLY A 8 -11.42 -0.18 3.59
N LEU A 9 -10.20 -0.58 3.25
CA LEU A 9 -9.69 -0.66 1.87
C LEU A 9 -9.62 -2.10 1.34
N GLU A 10 -10.36 -3.04 1.92
CA GLU A 10 -10.30 -4.47 1.57
C GLU A 10 -10.67 -4.72 0.10
N ALA A 11 -11.65 -3.98 -0.43
CA ALA A 11 -12.05 -4.07 -1.84
C ALA A 11 -10.92 -3.63 -2.77
N MET A 12 -10.26 -2.50 -2.46
CA MET A 12 -9.09 -1.99 -3.18
C MET A 12 -7.93 -2.99 -3.09
N ALA A 13 -7.67 -3.53 -1.90
CA ALA A 13 -6.63 -4.52 -1.67
C ALA A 13 -6.87 -5.79 -2.49
N ARG A 14 -8.12 -6.29 -2.55
CA ARG A 14 -8.46 -7.44 -3.38
C ARG A 14 -8.19 -7.17 -4.87
N SER A 15 -8.55 -5.99 -5.37
CA SER A 15 -8.24 -5.59 -6.75
C SER A 15 -6.74 -5.53 -7.00
N LEU A 16 -5.96 -4.93 -6.10
CA LEU A 16 -4.50 -4.85 -6.22
C LEU A 16 -3.83 -6.22 -6.10
N SER A 17 -4.33 -7.12 -5.26
CA SER A 17 -3.86 -8.51 -5.19
C SER A 17 -4.01 -9.22 -6.54
N GLY A 18 -5.15 -9.04 -7.22
CA GLY A 18 -5.35 -9.53 -8.59
C GLY A 18 -4.44 -8.90 -9.64
N MET A 19 -3.75 -7.79 -9.31
CA MET A 19 -2.78 -7.10 -10.18
C MET A 19 -1.31 -7.44 -9.85
N GLY A 20 -1.08 -8.39 -8.93
CA GLY A 20 0.25 -8.90 -8.58
C GLY A 20 0.92 -8.21 -7.38
N PHE A 21 0.16 -7.51 -6.53
CA PHE A 21 0.68 -6.95 -5.28
C PHE A 21 0.44 -7.89 -4.10
N ASP A 22 1.44 -7.98 -3.22
CA ASP A 22 1.36 -8.80 -2.01
C ASP A 22 0.72 -7.96 -0.90
N MET A 23 -0.61 -8.04 -0.77
CA MET A 23 -1.33 -7.19 0.16
C MET A 23 -1.18 -7.69 1.60
N LEU A 24 -0.78 -6.80 2.50
CA LEU A 24 -0.67 -7.07 3.94
C LEU A 24 -1.91 -6.56 4.66
N ALA A 25 -2.57 -7.46 5.39
CA ALA A 25 -3.73 -7.11 6.21
C ALA A 25 -3.36 -6.09 7.31
N PRO A 26 -4.31 -5.26 7.75
CA PRO A 26 -4.10 -4.36 8.88
C PRO A 26 -3.65 -5.14 10.13
N GLY A 27 -2.68 -4.57 10.85
CA GLY A 27 -2.10 -5.22 12.04
C GLY A 27 -1.06 -6.30 11.75
N SER A 28 -0.74 -6.57 10.48
CA SER A 28 0.39 -7.43 10.14
C SER A 28 1.69 -6.89 10.70
N ALA A 29 2.46 -7.73 11.39
CA ALA A 29 3.81 -7.40 11.86
C ALA A 29 4.87 -7.42 10.74
N GLN A 30 4.46 -7.73 9.51
CA GLN A 30 5.36 -7.81 8.37
C GLN A 30 5.77 -6.43 7.88
N GLU A 31 6.99 -6.38 7.35
CA GLU A 31 7.51 -5.19 6.69
C GLU A 31 6.84 -4.96 5.33
N ALA A 32 6.49 -3.69 5.08
CA ALA A 32 5.85 -3.25 3.85
C ALA A 32 6.77 -2.34 3.02
N ASP A 33 6.71 -2.49 1.70
CA ASP A 33 7.35 -1.60 0.73
C ASP A 33 6.48 -0.36 0.46
N ALA A 34 5.17 -0.48 0.66
CA ALA A 34 4.20 0.60 0.51
C ALA A 34 3.00 0.43 1.45
N ALA A 35 2.29 1.53 1.68
CA ALA A 35 1.11 1.63 2.51
C ALA A 35 0.05 2.50 1.80
N ILE A 36 -1.14 1.97 1.56
CA ILE A 36 -2.26 2.74 1.00
C ILE A 36 -3.25 3.19 2.07
N PHE A 37 -3.72 4.43 2.00
CA PHE A 37 -4.68 5.03 2.93
C PHE A 37 -5.67 5.95 2.18
N ALA A 38 -6.87 6.20 2.73
CA ALA A 38 -7.89 7.02 2.06
C ALA A 38 -8.57 8.06 2.98
N GLY A 39 -8.11 8.22 4.22
CA GLY A 39 -8.65 9.21 5.15
C GLY A 39 -7.74 9.50 6.33
N ASP A 40 -8.24 10.36 7.21
CA ASP A 40 -7.47 10.89 8.33
C ASP A 40 -7.47 9.90 9.51
N ALA A 41 -6.27 9.45 9.87
CA ALA A 41 -5.86 8.81 11.12
C ALA A 41 -6.87 7.84 11.79
N VAL A 42 -7.00 6.64 11.22
CA VAL A 42 -7.12 5.45 12.08
C VAL A 42 -5.70 5.18 12.58
N GLU A 43 -5.49 4.88 13.87
CA GLU A 43 -4.19 4.40 14.38
C GLU A 43 -3.81 3.12 13.64
N TRP A 44 -3.13 3.30 12.51
CA TRP A 44 -2.73 2.23 11.64
C TRP A 44 -1.21 2.21 11.59
N ARG A 45 -0.64 1.16 12.16
CA ARG A 45 0.80 0.98 12.23
C ARG A 45 1.24 0.10 11.07
N VAL A 46 2.14 0.65 10.26
CA VAL A 46 2.83 -0.09 9.21
C VAL A 46 4.31 -0.13 9.56
N ARG A 47 4.90 -1.32 9.55
CA ARG A 47 6.33 -1.47 9.70
C ARG A 47 6.98 -1.26 8.32
N PRO A 48 7.79 -0.20 8.12
CA PRO A 48 8.50 -0.03 6.86
C PRO A 48 9.58 -1.10 6.70
N GLY A 49 9.83 -1.54 5.46
CA GLY A 49 11.00 -2.35 5.15
C GLY A 49 12.30 -1.54 5.14
N GLU A 50 13.43 -2.21 4.92
CA GLU A 50 14.78 -1.60 4.96
C GLU A 50 14.95 -0.38 4.02
N ARG A 51 14.21 -0.33 2.91
CA ARG A 51 14.24 0.77 1.93
C ARG A 51 13.17 1.85 2.17
N GLY A 52 12.54 1.83 3.35
CA GLY A 52 11.38 2.65 3.68
C GLY A 52 10.08 2.22 2.98
N ALA A 53 8.94 2.68 3.49
CA ALA A 53 7.63 2.44 2.89
C ALA A 53 7.10 3.68 2.16
N LEU A 54 6.60 3.51 0.93
CA LEU A 54 5.83 4.56 0.25
C LEU A 54 4.47 4.72 0.94
N LEU A 55 4.11 5.95 1.31
CA LEU A 55 2.74 6.27 1.73
C LEU A 55 1.95 6.81 0.52
N LEU A 56 0.86 6.15 0.16
CA LEU A 56 0.02 6.53 -0.98
C LEU A 56 -1.42 6.79 -0.53
N ASN A 57 -1.86 8.04 -0.69
CA ASN A 57 -3.27 8.39 -0.53
C ASN A 57 -4.06 7.94 -1.77
N VAL A 58 -4.99 7.01 -1.59
CA VAL A 58 -5.85 6.47 -2.66
C VAL A 58 -7.25 7.07 -2.65
N ARG A 59 -7.50 8.13 -1.86
CA ARG A 59 -8.79 8.85 -1.87
C ARG A 59 -9.12 9.35 -3.28
N GLY A 60 -10.22 8.85 -3.85
CA GLY A 60 -10.66 9.17 -5.21
C GLY A 60 -9.87 8.46 -6.33
N MET A 61 -8.94 7.56 -5.99
CA MET A 61 -8.23 6.74 -6.98
C MET A 61 -8.95 5.43 -7.26
N SER A 62 -8.92 4.99 -8.52
CA SER A 62 -9.22 3.61 -8.91
C SER A 62 -8.06 2.66 -8.60
N ALA A 63 -8.33 1.36 -8.56
CA ALA A 63 -7.30 0.33 -8.36
C ALA A 63 -6.20 0.35 -9.43
N VAL A 64 -6.55 0.68 -10.67
CA VAL A 64 -5.58 0.80 -11.77
C VAL A 64 -4.65 1.99 -11.55
N GLN A 65 -5.16 3.13 -11.09
CA GLN A 65 -4.35 4.30 -10.78
C GLN A 65 -3.43 4.04 -9.59
N ALA A 66 -3.93 3.41 -8.53
CA ALA A 66 -3.12 3.01 -7.38
C ALA A 66 -2.00 2.03 -7.79
N ALA A 67 -2.33 1.03 -8.61
CA ALA A 67 -1.34 0.08 -9.15
C ALA A 67 -0.26 0.78 -9.98
N ALA A 68 -0.64 1.74 -10.83
CA ALA A 68 0.31 2.50 -11.63
C ALA A 68 1.26 3.33 -10.74
N ALA A 69 0.75 3.94 -9.67
CA ALA A 69 1.58 4.69 -8.71
C ALA A 69 2.56 3.77 -7.95
N LEU A 70 2.09 2.62 -7.48
CA LEU A 70 2.92 1.62 -6.80
C LEU A 70 4.04 1.06 -7.70
N ARG A 71 3.74 0.80 -8.98
CA ARG A 71 4.74 0.32 -9.95
C ARG A 71 5.83 1.36 -10.22
N ARG A 72 5.48 2.64 -10.36
CA ARG A 72 6.49 3.71 -10.53
C ARG A 72 7.49 3.70 -9.37
N ARG A 73 7.02 3.51 -8.13
CA ARG A 73 7.89 3.39 -6.95
C ARG A 73 8.81 2.19 -7.00
N SER A 74 8.35 1.02 -7.45
CA SER A 74 9.23 -0.16 -7.58
C SER A 74 10.42 0.06 -8.52
N GLN A 75 10.31 1.02 -9.45
CA GLN A 75 11.35 1.35 -10.43
C GLN A 75 12.30 2.45 -9.96
N SER A 76 11.95 3.20 -8.91
CA SER A 76 12.78 4.27 -8.35
C SER A 76 13.33 3.84 -6.99
N GLN A 77 14.65 3.56 -6.92
CA GLN A 77 15.34 3.47 -5.63
C GLN A 77 15.11 4.80 -4.87
N LEU A 78 14.57 4.73 -3.66
CA LEU A 78 14.74 5.83 -2.71
C LEU A 78 16.08 5.56 -2.05
N PHE A 79 16.90 6.60 -2.05
CA PHE A 79 18.32 6.67 -1.72
C PHE A 79 18.77 5.71 -0.62
#